data_AF-A0A6A6RXR8-F1
#
_entry.id   AF-A0A6A6RXR8-F1
#
_cell.length_a   1.000
_cell.length_b   1.000
_cell.length_c   1.000
_cell.angle_alpha   90.00
_cell.angle_beta   90.00
_cell.angle_gamma   90.00
#
_symmetry.space_group_name_H-M   'P 1'
#
loop_
_entity.id
_entity.type
_entity.pdbx_description
1 polymer ?
#
loop_
_entity_poly.entity_id
_entity_poly.type
_entity_poly.pdbx_seq_one_letter_code
_entity_poly.pdbx_strand_id
1 'polypeptide(L)'
;MRISKQLPLVVSVLAILAPFASAAAPSDSPRDADPGQSGYIGGDHSIDPATVSQFKQLWNLTLHRLQHSARPLVHTLQSGKQVIFTASTENIIRSIDAKTGDVLAERQVAQPWAMSGASCETVSKNMGIMGTPVLYPEYDVAFFYAKSYIEDYRVPGGATAAMNGVYYLYAVYVETLLDVYKFPIIIDDYAADNDARKIFLGGLVAQRPALTLLNDVVYAGFGGLCDSFNYTGTVVAININTRWVNRWVTQAGPGSSYSEDWTLRHGGGAGGVAQYGMGIATDGQDVYFSVDSGGVGTDKNATGAPVAGHTHQDVLSDSAVRVKLTDDGVQFVDFFRPYDAKRNGSQELESGGFSMLDPTVFRTDTVAKLGVSIGGNAKLYIHDLDNLGGYRQGANGSDGVLQIITLDGGASGGVGSYPLEGGYMYVTTANGPLAAYEFTPNSTTSLFTLAGKSSALSPHSDGVGIPTVTSKNGEPGTGTVWLTDPIRGLLAYQAVPVNGSLVEVHIGGVNTTAVTIQGAGKYSRPVFGDGRVYIVDGAGRLVALGT
;
A
#
# COMPACT_ATOMS: atom_id res chain seq x y z
N MET A 1 -51.59 32.97 45.84
CA MET A 1 -50.18 33.03 46.29
C MET A 1 -49.35 32.34 45.19
N ARG A 2 -49.11 32.95 44.02
CA ARG A 2 -48.14 33.99 43.60
C ARG A 2 -46.66 33.62 43.86
N ILE A 3 -45.87 33.75 42.77
CA ILE A 3 -44.40 33.81 42.62
C ILE A 3 -43.71 32.45 42.44
N SER A 4 -42.69 32.23 41.59
CA SER A 4 -42.31 32.58 40.19
C SER A 4 -40.87 32.07 40.00
N LYS A 5 -40.60 31.47 38.84
CA LYS A 5 -39.32 31.37 38.10
C LYS A 5 -38.00 31.69 38.83
N GLN A 6 -37.08 30.72 38.87
CA GLN A 6 -35.66 30.95 38.56
C GLN A 6 -35.06 29.76 37.78
N LEU A 7 -34.49 30.11 36.63
CA LEU A 7 -33.67 29.29 35.72
C LEU A 7 -32.31 28.98 36.37
N PRO A 8 -31.65 27.85 36.07
CA PRO A 8 -30.21 27.83 35.94
C PRO A 8 -29.82 27.87 34.45
N LEU A 9 -28.90 28.79 34.21
CA LEU A 9 -28.18 29.11 32.99
C LEU A 9 -27.66 27.85 32.28
N VAL A 10 -28.06 27.66 31.02
CA VAL A 10 -27.36 26.75 30.09
C VAL A 10 -26.03 27.40 29.77
N VAL A 11 -24.94 26.92 30.38
CA VAL A 11 -23.59 27.22 29.92
C VAL A 11 -23.37 26.35 28.68
N SER A 12 -23.61 26.92 27.50
CA SER A 12 -23.11 26.36 26.25
C SER A 12 -21.59 26.40 26.30
N VAL A 13 -20.97 25.27 26.67
CA VAL A 13 -19.55 25.06 26.42
C VAL A 13 -19.41 24.93 24.91
N LEU A 14 -19.03 26.03 24.28
CA LEU A 14 -18.56 26.05 22.91
C LEU A 14 -17.28 25.20 22.91
N ALA A 15 -17.40 23.92 22.54
CA ALA A 15 -16.25 23.06 22.29
C ALA A 15 -15.51 23.65 21.08
N ILE A 16 -14.49 24.46 21.36
CA ILE A 16 -13.49 24.83 20.37
C ILE A 16 -12.82 23.52 20.00
N LEU A 17 -13.22 22.96 18.85
CA LEU A 17 -12.46 21.95 18.13
C LEU A 17 -11.09 22.58 17.83
N ALA A 18 -10.12 22.34 18.71
CA ALA A 18 -8.74 22.54 18.35
C ALA A 18 -8.47 21.63 17.13
N PRO A 19 -7.93 22.16 16.01
CA PRO A 19 -7.44 21.29 14.97
C PRO A 19 -6.40 20.37 15.62
N PHE A 20 -6.58 19.06 15.50
CA PHE A 20 -5.57 18.09 15.89
C PHE A 20 -4.28 18.50 15.16
N ALA A 21 -3.33 19.07 15.90
CA ALA A 21 -2.01 19.34 15.37
C ALA A 21 -1.45 18.00 14.90
N SER A 22 -0.99 17.93 13.65
CA SER A 22 -0.28 16.76 13.16
C SER A 22 0.89 16.49 14.09
N ALA A 23 0.86 15.37 14.82
CA ALA A 23 1.93 14.98 15.73
C ALA A 23 3.21 14.56 14.99
N ALA A 24 3.12 14.23 13.69
CA ALA A 24 4.27 14.08 12.80
C ALA A 24 4.71 15.44 12.25
N ALA A 25 6.02 15.63 12.10
CA ALA A 25 6.53 16.82 11.42
C ALA A 25 6.04 16.81 9.95
N PRO A 26 5.78 17.99 9.35
CA PRO A 26 5.21 18.06 8.00
C PRO A 26 6.00 17.31 6.91
N SER A 27 7.31 17.17 7.08
CA SER A 27 8.19 16.46 6.15
C SER A 27 8.35 14.96 6.44
N ASP A 28 7.74 14.43 7.51
CA ASP A 28 7.87 13.02 7.86
C ASP A 28 7.16 12.10 6.86
N SER A 29 7.63 10.85 6.78
CA SER A 29 7.03 9.77 6.00
C SER A 29 6.62 8.62 6.94
N PRO A 30 5.54 8.77 7.74
CA PRO A 30 5.18 7.82 8.79
C PRO A 30 4.50 6.54 8.28
N ARG A 31 4.36 6.41 6.96
CA ARG A 31 3.66 5.33 6.26
C ARG A 31 4.17 5.27 4.81
N ASP A 32 3.72 4.25 4.09
CA ASP A 32 4.18 3.92 2.73
C ASP A 32 4.02 5.05 1.69
N ALA A 33 2.87 5.73 1.75
CA ALA A 33 2.49 6.89 0.93
C ALA A 33 1.35 7.63 1.63
N ASP A 34 0.72 8.61 0.98
CA ASP A 34 -0.50 9.26 1.47
C ASP A 34 -1.65 8.25 1.73
N PRO A 35 -2.66 8.59 2.55
CA PRO A 35 -3.77 7.68 2.88
C PRO A 35 -4.50 7.12 1.64
N GLY A 36 -4.60 7.92 0.58
CA GLY A 36 -5.20 7.49 -0.68
C GLY A 36 -4.31 6.58 -1.51
N GLN A 37 -3.05 6.37 -1.13
CA GLN A 37 -2.03 5.68 -1.94
C GLN A 37 -1.90 6.29 -3.35
N SER A 38 -2.10 7.60 -3.46
CA SER A 38 -2.00 8.36 -4.70
C SER A 38 -0.56 8.63 -5.11
N GLY A 39 0.39 8.48 -4.18
CA GLY A 39 1.81 8.72 -4.37
C GLY A 39 2.22 10.19 -4.25
N TYR A 40 1.29 11.14 -4.12
CA TYR A 40 1.65 12.53 -3.82
C TYR A 40 1.81 12.71 -2.31
N ILE A 41 3.05 12.93 -1.87
CA ILE A 41 3.39 13.01 -0.45
C ILE A 41 3.61 14.45 0.04
N GLY A 42 3.14 15.44 -0.73
CA GLY A 42 3.12 16.85 -0.34
C GLY A 42 4.38 17.65 -0.67
N GLY A 43 4.36 18.91 -0.21
CA GLY A 43 5.36 19.93 -0.50
C GLY A 43 6.38 20.20 0.61
N ASP A 44 6.11 19.72 1.82
CA ASP A 44 6.85 20.13 3.02
C ASP A 44 8.26 19.52 3.13
N HIS A 45 8.65 18.72 2.13
CA HIS A 45 9.98 18.14 2.01
C HIS A 45 11.04 19.16 1.55
N SER A 46 10.62 20.33 1.06
CA SER A 46 11.53 21.37 0.52
C SER A 46 12.39 20.92 -0.68
N ILE A 47 11.83 20.06 -1.54
CA ILE A 47 12.54 19.44 -2.67
C ILE A 47 11.95 19.90 -4.00
N ASP A 48 12.81 20.41 -4.88
CA ASP A 48 12.49 20.78 -6.27
C ASP A 48 13.56 20.21 -7.24
N PRO A 49 13.32 20.19 -8.56
CA PRO A 49 14.28 19.66 -9.54
C PRO A 49 15.68 20.29 -9.47
N ALA A 50 15.76 21.57 -9.13
CA ALA A 50 17.05 22.28 -9.01
C ALA A 50 17.85 21.76 -7.82
N THR A 51 17.19 21.55 -6.68
CA THR A 51 17.77 21.01 -5.44
C THR A 51 18.18 19.55 -5.63
N VAL A 52 17.36 18.73 -6.28
CA VAL A 52 17.69 17.33 -6.61
C VAL A 52 18.96 17.22 -7.44
N SER A 53 19.16 18.17 -8.38
CA SER A 53 20.38 18.23 -9.19
C SER A 53 21.65 18.59 -8.39
N GLN A 54 21.50 19.06 -7.14
CA GLN A 54 22.61 19.37 -6.24
C GLN A 54 22.82 18.31 -5.15
N PHE A 55 21.99 17.27 -5.11
CA PHE A 55 22.07 16.24 -4.08
C PHE A 55 23.43 15.52 -4.07
N LYS A 56 23.85 15.17 -2.86
CA LYS A 56 25.02 14.35 -2.58
C LYS A 56 24.58 13.17 -1.72
N GLN A 57 25.40 12.12 -1.72
CA GLN A 57 25.28 11.09 -0.71
C GLN A 57 25.78 11.65 0.62
N LEU A 58 24.88 11.80 1.60
CA LEU A 58 25.20 12.31 2.93
C LEU A 58 25.86 11.23 3.78
N TRP A 59 25.24 10.05 3.80
CA TRP A 59 25.72 8.86 4.48
C TRP A 59 25.09 7.61 3.85
N ASN A 60 25.66 6.44 4.14
CA ASN A 60 25.00 5.16 3.91
C ASN A 60 25.25 4.23 5.10
N LEU A 61 24.32 3.31 5.31
CA LEU A 61 24.39 2.27 6.33
C LEU A 61 24.15 0.92 5.67
N THR A 62 25.09 -0.01 5.83
CA THR A 62 24.91 -1.39 5.37
C THR A 62 24.02 -2.13 6.36
N LEU A 63 22.87 -2.64 5.91
CA LEU A 63 21.91 -3.33 6.79
C LEU A 63 22.21 -4.84 6.95
N HIS A 64 23.24 -5.33 6.24
CA HIS A 64 23.64 -6.73 6.04
C HIS A 64 22.51 -7.59 5.45
N ARG A 65 22.83 -8.43 4.44
CA ARG A 65 21.84 -9.06 3.56
C ARG A 65 20.72 -9.73 4.34
N LEU A 66 19.50 -9.24 4.12
CA LEU A 66 18.26 -9.96 3.81
C LEU A 66 17.26 -8.95 3.22
N GLN A 67 16.47 -9.39 2.24
CA GLN A 67 15.69 -8.49 1.36
C GLN A 67 14.73 -7.61 2.16
N HIS A 68 15.05 -6.33 2.29
CA HIS A 68 14.13 -5.31 2.76
C HIS A 68 12.99 -5.16 1.75
N SER A 69 11.90 -5.88 2.00
CA SER A 69 10.64 -5.70 1.27
C SER A 69 9.84 -4.55 1.86
N ALA A 70 9.90 -4.39 3.19
CA ALA A 70 9.32 -3.28 3.91
C ALA A 70 10.14 -2.01 3.66
N ARG A 71 9.44 -0.91 3.39
CA ARG A 71 10.08 0.40 3.18
C ARG A 71 10.45 1.03 4.52
N PRO A 72 11.55 1.82 4.59
CA PRO A 72 11.84 2.62 5.77
C PRO A 72 10.72 3.63 6.02
N LEU A 73 10.53 4.03 7.26
CA LEU A 73 9.64 5.14 7.64
C LEU A 73 10.47 6.25 8.26
N VAL A 74 10.11 7.50 8.02
CA VAL A 74 10.76 8.67 8.61
C VAL A 74 9.82 9.33 9.58
N HIS A 75 10.29 9.64 10.78
CA HIS A 75 9.47 10.23 11.83
C HIS A 75 10.27 11.11 12.76
N THR A 76 9.72 12.26 13.09
CA THR A 76 10.23 13.18 14.10
C THR A 76 9.59 12.83 15.43
N LEU A 77 10.39 12.25 16.32
CA LEU A 77 9.98 11.91 17.68
C LEU A 77 9.49 13.15 18.43
N GLN A 78 8.71 12.95 19.49
CA GLN A 78 8.27 14.06 20.36
C GLN A 78 9.45 14.85 20.97
N SER A 79 10.63 14.24 21.06
CA SER A 79 11.87 14.90 21.47
C SER A 79 12.42 15.91 20.43
N GLY A 80 11.85 15.96 19.23
CA GLY A 80 12.30 16.75 18.09
C GLY A 80 13.37 16.07 17.24
N LYS A 81 13.78 14.84 17.58
CA LYS A 81 14.77 14.07 16.82
C LYS A 81 14.09 13.32 15.67
N GLN A 82 14.56 13.53 14.44
CA GLN A 82 14.12 12.73 13.29
C GLN A 82 14.88 11.41 13.21
N VAL A 83 14.14 10.32 13.08
CA VAL A 83 14.65 8.95 12.98
C VAL A 83 14.09 8.23 11.77
N ILE A 84 14.79 7.19 11.35
CA ILE A 84 14.36 6.25 10.31
C ILE A 84 14.10 4.91 10.99
N PHE A 85 12.86 4.44 10.91
CA PHE A 85 12.47 3.11 11.33
C PHE A 85 12.62 2.14 10.16
N THR A 86 13.31 1.02 10.35
CA THR A 86 13.42 -0.03 9.34
C THR A 86 13.00 -1.38 9.90
N ALA A 87 12.47 -2.23 9.03
CA ALA A 87 12.15 -3.62 9.32
C ALA A 87 12.64 -4.51 8.16
N SER A 88 12.89 -5.79 8.44
CA SER A 88 13.41 -6.73 7.44
C SER A 88 12.72 -8.09 7.49
N THR A 89 12.95 -8.87 6.43
CA THR A 89 12.53 -10.28 6.35
C THR A 89 13.19 -11.18 7.39
N GLU A 90 14.16 -10.67 8.16
CA GLU A 90 14.75 -11.36 9.31
C GLU A 90 14.06 -11.06 10.64
N ASN A 91 12.96 -10.31 10.61
CA ASN A 91 12.36 -9.76 11.82
C ASN A 91 13.33 -8.86 12.62
N ILE A 92 14.31 -8.25 11.95
CA ILE A 92 15.18 -7.24 12.56
C ILE A 92 14.55 -5.88 12.36
N ILE A 93 14.37 -5.14 13.46
CA ILE A 93 13.92 -3.75 13.46
C ILE A 93 15.05 -2.83 13.93
N ARG A 94 15.11 -1.62 13.37
CA ARG A 94 16.11 -0.60 13.74
C ARG A 94 15.50 0.78 13.83
N SER A 95 16.02 1.57 14.75
CA SER A 95 15.85 3.02 14.82
C SER A 95 17.19 3.66 14.48
N ILE A 96 17.20 4.54 13.49
CA ILE A 96 18.42 5.13 12.93
C ILE A 96 18.29 6.65 12.98
N ASP A 97 19.34 7.36 13.38
CA ASP A 97 19.37 8.82 13.29
C ASP A 97 19.28 9.26 11.83
N ALA A 98 18.23 10.01 11.47
CA ALA A 98 17.99 10.38 10.09
C ALA A 98 19.08 11.32 9.53
N LYS A 99 19.75 12.09 10.40
CA LYS A 99 20.78 13.05 10.02
C LYS A 99 22.14 12.40 9.87
N THR A 100 22.52 11.49 10.77
CA THR A 100 23.89 10.94 10.82
C THR A 100 24.00 9.51 10.27
N GLY A 101 22.90 8.75 10.22
CA GLY A 101 22.91 7.34 9.87
C GLY A 101 23.32 6.41 11.03
N ASP A 102 23.48 6.94 12.24
CA ASP A 102 23.85 6.15 13.41
C ASP A 102 22.69 5.26 13.85
N VAL A 103 22.96 3.97 14.07
CA VAL A 103 21.98 3.03 14.63
C VAL A 103 21.80 3.34 16.11
N LEU A 104 20.60 3.78 16.49
CA LEU A 104 20.23 4.13 17.86
C LEU A 104 19.80 2.91 18.66
N ALA A 105 19.04 2.02 18.02
CA ALA A 105 18.56 0.78 18.58
C ALA A 105 18.39 -0.27 17.47
N GLU A 106 18.62 -1.54 17.81
CA GLU A 106 18.42 -2.68 16.92
C GLU A 106 18.04 -3.92 17.75
N ARG A 107 17.06 -4.70 17.28
CA ARG A 107 16.80 -6.05 17.79
C ARG A 107 16.10 -6.92 16.76
N GLN A 108 16.23 -8.23 16.93
CA GLN A 108 15.37 -9.23 16.27
C GLN A 108 14.15 -9.51 17.15
N VAL A 109 12.94 -9.30 16.63
CA VAL A 109 11.69 -9.43 17.45
C VAL A 109 11.20 -10.86 17.59
N ALA A 110 11.51 -11.73 16.63
CA ALA A 110 11.17 -13.14 16.62
C ALA A 110 12.03 -13.88 15.59
N GLN A 111 12.12 -15.21 15.69
CA GLN A 111 12.75 -16.00 14.65
C GLN A 111 11.97 -15.85 13.32
N PRO A 112 12.61 -15.48 12.20
CA PRO A 112 11.92 -15.33 10.92
C PRO A 112 11.53 -16.67 10.32
N TRP A 113 10.38 -16.72 9.64
CA TRP A 113 9.86 -17.94 9.04
C TRP A 113 10.61 -18.28 7.74
N ALA A 114 11.13 -19.50 7.62
CA ALA A 114 11.90 -19.95 6.46
C ALA A 114 11.01 -20.24 5.23
N MET A 115 11.32 -19.59 4.09
CA MET A 115 10.55 -19.71 2.84
C MET A 115 10.64 -21.09 2.18
N SER A 116 11.62 -21.92 2.59
CA SER A 116 11.69 -23.34 2.21
C SER A 116 10.42 -24.10 2.59
N GLY A 117 9.70 -23.67 3.64
CA GLY A 117 8.42 -24.26 4.03
C GLY A 117 7.28 -24.08 3.02
N ALA A 118 7.45 -23.18 2.04
CA ALA A 118 6.54 -22.96 0.92
C ALA A 118 7.16 -23.28 -0.44
N SER A 119 8.36 -23.88 -0.49
CA SER A 119 9.12 -24.11 -1.74
C SER A 119 9.28 -22.83 -2.58
N CYS A 120 9.42 -21.67 -1.95
CA CYS A 120 9.39 -20.36 -2.62
C CYS A 120 10.59 -19.45 -2.26
N GLU A 121 11.79 -20.02 -2.33
CA GLU A 121 13.03 -19.33 -1.91
C GLU A 121 13.58 -18.35 -2.95
N THR A 122 12.98 -18.27 -4.15
CA THR A 122 13.40 -17.33 -5.21
C THR A 122 13.13 -15.86 -4.84
N VAL A 123 12.16 -15.62 -3.95
CA VAL A 123 11.80 -14.27 -3.48
C VAL A 123 12.68 -13.85 -2.32
N SER A 124 12.86 -14.70 -1.32
CA SER A 124 13.79 -14.52 -0.20
C SER A 124 14.04 -15.84 0.52
N LYS A 125 15.11 -15.91 1.33
CA LYS A 125 15.39 -17.08 2.18
C LYS A 125 14.37 -17.20 3.32
N ASN A 126 14.03 -16.08 3.93
CA ASN A 126 13.08 -15.99 5.02
C ASN A 126 11.98 -14.97 4.69
N MET A 127 10.84 -15.13 5.33
CA MET A 127 9.71 -14.20 5.31
C MET A 127 9.39 -13.85 6.75
N GLY A 128 9.94 -12.73 7.19
CA GLY A 128 9.64 -12.09 8.46
C GLY A 128 8.70 -10.90 8.23
N ILE A 129 9.18 -9.68 8.50
CA ILE A 129 8.45 -8.45 8.23
C ILE A 129 8.62 -8.09 6.75
N MET A 130 7.53 -8.18 5.98
CA MET A 130 7.52 -7.89 4.54
C MET A 130 6.70 -6.65 4.19
N GLY A 131 5.47 -6.51 4.71
CA GLY A 131 4.68 -5.31 4.54
C GLY A 131 5.32 -4.12 5.24
N THR A 132 5.29 -2.95 4.59
CA THR A 132 5.76 -1.70 5.22
C THR A 132 4.96 -1.45 6.51
N PRO A 133 5.64 -1.21 7.65
CA PRO A 133 5.01 -0.81 8.90
C PRO A 133 4.16 0.47 8.75
N VAL A 134 3.41 0.81 9.79
CA VAL A 134 2.76 2.13 9.92
C VAL A 134 3.07 2.73 11.28
N LEU A 135 3.39 4.02 11.31
CA LEU A 135 3.57 4.75 12.57
C LEU A 135 2.25 5.32 13.05
N TYR A 136 2.11 5.37 14.36
CA TYR A 136 1.18 6.22 15.07
C TYR A 136 1.99 7.40 15.66
N PRO A 137 2.05 8.54 14.95
CA PRO A 137 2.94 9.65 15.30
C PRO A 137 2.68 10.25 16.68
N GLU A 138 1.42 10.25 17.14
CA GLU A 138 1.03 10.80 18.44
C GLU A 138 1.72 10.10 19.62
N TYR A 139 2.12 8.83 19.46
CA TYR A 139 2.70 8.03 20.54
C TYR A 139 4.11 7.53 20.24
N ASP A 140 4.73 7.94 19.13
CA ASP A 140 6.01 7.42 18.65
C ASP A 140 6.01 5.87 18.57
N VAL A 141 4.90 5.27 18.09
CA VAL A 141 4.73 3.79 18.01
C VAL A 141 4.71 3.32 16.56
N ALA A 142 5.43 2.24 16.26
CA ALA A 142 5.35 1.52 15.00
C ALA A 142 4.54 0.22 15.13
N PHE A 143 3.63 -0.01 14.19
CA PHE A 143 2.89 -1.26 14.04
C PHE A 143 3.36 -2.04 12.81
N PHE A 144 3.57 -3.34 12.95
CA PHE A 144 3.99 -4.22 11.85
C PHE A 144 3.65 -5.69 12.12
N TYR A 145 3.46 -6.46 11.06
CA TYR A 145 3.32 -7.91 11.16
C TYR A 145 4.68 -8.58 10.99
N ALA A 146 5.03 -9.45 11.93
CA ALA A 146 6.19 -10.34 11.84
C ALA A 146 5.69 -11.77 11.69
N LYS A 147 6.09 -12.44 10.60
CA LYS A 147 5.86 -13.88 10.48
C LYS A 147 6.94 -14.64 11.26
N SER A 148 6.49 -15.58 12.07
CA SER A 148 7.33 -16.46 12.86
C SER A 148 6.66 -17.83 12.98
N TYR A 149 6.96 -18.58 14.03
CA TYR A 149 6.46 -19.91 14.28
C TYR A 149 5.53 -19.91 15.48
N ILE A 150 4.47 -20.72 15.43
CA ILE A 150 3.62 -20.98 16.61
C ILE A 150 4.44 -21.72 17.67
N GLU A 151 4.19 -21.45 18.95
CA GLU A 151 4.91 -22.12 20.05
C GLU A 151 4.60 -23.63 20.10
N ASP A 152 3.32 -23.98 20.01
CA ASP A 152 2.85 -25.37 19.97
C ASP A 152 2.58 -25.78 18.51
N TYR A 153 3.56 -26.45 17.89
CA TYR A 153 3.46 -26.83 16.47
C TYR A 153 2.24 -27.72 16.18
N ARG A 154 1.47 -27.30 15.17
CA ARG A 154 0.25 -27.97 14.69
C ARG A 154 0.56 -29.31 14.02
N VAL A 155 1.73 -29.44 13.39
CA VAL A 155 2.13 -30.65 12.65
C VAL A 155 3.54 -31.13 13.01
N PRO A 156 3.79 -32.45 13.01
CA PRO A 156 5.14 -33.02 13.13
C PRO A 156 6.06 -32.53 12.02
N GLY A 157 7.36 -32.43 12.31
CA GLY A 157 8.36 -31.89 11.37
C GLY A 157 8.97 -30.55 11.79
N GLY A 158 8.48 -29.96 12.88
CA GLY A 158 9.04 -28.73 13.46
C GLY A 158 8.62 -27.46 12.73
N ALA A 159 9.32 -26.36 12.98
CA ALA A 159 9.03 -25.03 12.43
C ALA A 159 8.93 -24.99 10.88
N THR A 160 9.51 -25.95 10.15
CA THR A 160 9.64 -25.89 8.69
C THR A 160 8.33 -26.05 7.91
N ALA A 161 7.28 -26.64 8.48
CA ALA A 161 6.00 -26.78 7.78
C ALA A 161 5.24 -25.44 7.71
N ALA A 162 4.62 -25.13 6.57
CA ALA A 162 3.81 -23.90 6.42
C ALA A 162 2.74 -23.74 7.49
N MET A 163 2.09 -24.84 7.90
CA MET A 163 1.08 -24.86 8.99
C MET A 163 1.60 -24.42 10.36
N ASN A 164 2.92 -24.44 10.59
CA ASN A 164 3.52 -23.98 11.84
C ASN A 164 3.94 -22.52 11.79
N GLY A 165 3.82 -21.85 10.63
CA GLY A 165 3.99 -20.41 10.52
C GLY A 165 2.78 -19.64 11.05
N VAL A 166 3.02 -18.50 11.70
CA VAL A 166 1.97 -17.60 12.20
C VAL A 166 2.42 -16.15 12.06
N TYR A 167 1.46 -15.22 12.08
CA TYR A 167 1.72 -13.79 12.16
C TYR A 167 1.43 -13.24 13.55
N TYR A 168 2.35 -12.39 14.00
CA TYR A 168 2.21 -11.57 15.19
C TYR A 168 2.13 -10.10 14.76
N LEU A 169 1.09 -9.37 15.20
CA LEU A 169 1.11 -7.91 15.11
C LEU A 169 1.90 -7.38 16.30
N TYR A 170 3.02 -6.74 16.01
CA TYR A 170 3.83 -6.03 16.98
C TYR A 170 3.43 -4.55 17.03
N ALA A 171 3.63 -3.96 18.20
CA ALA A 171 3.66 -2.53 18.40
C ALA A 171 4.90 -2.20 19.25
N VAL A 172 5.75 -1.29 18.78
CA VAL A 172 6.99 -0.92 19.48
C VAL A 172 7.15 0.58 19.55
N TYR A 173 7.75 1.09 20.62
CA TYR A 173 8.20 2.49 20.65
C TYR A 173 9.36 2.68 19.67
N VAL A 174 9.28 3.66 18.78
CA VAL A 174 10.24 3.85 17.67
C VAL A 174 11.65 4.18 18.19
N GLU A 175 11.77 4.91 19.29
CA GLU A 175 13.07 5.30 19.84
C GLU A 175 13.81 4.11 20.48
N THR A 176 13.11 3.34 21.33
CA THR A 176 13.72 2.28 22.16
C THR A 176 13.58 0.88 21.58
N LEU A 177 12.67 0.72 20.61
CA LEU A 177 12.21 -0.55 20.04
C LEU A 177 11.60 -1.51 21.05
N LEU A 178 11.28 -1.07 22.28
CA LEU A 178 10.60 -1.90 23.28
C LEU A 178 9.14 -2.14 22.88
N ASP A 179 8.65 -3.34 23.19
CA ASP A 179 7.25 -3.70 22.95
C ASP A 179 6.31 -2.81 23.77
N VAL A 180 5.25 -2.33 23.12
CA VAL A 180 4.13 -1.68 23.78
C VAL A 180 3.40 -2.72 24.63
N TYR A 181 2.94 -2.33 25.82
CA TYR A 181 2.24 -3.23 26.72
C TYR A 181 1.07 -3.96 26.03
N LYS A 182 1.00 -5.29 26.22
CA LYS A 182 0.04 -6.24 25.61
C LYS A 182 0.25 -6.51 24.11
N PHE A 183 1.40 -6.14 23.56
CA PHE A 183 1.89 -6.62 22.26
C PHE A 183 3.08 -7.57 22.45
N PRO A 184 3.35 -8.47 21.47
CA PRO A 184 2.57 -8.69 20.25
C PRO A 184 1.22 -9.40 20.49
N ILE A 185 0.33 -9.32 19.50
CA ILE A 185 -0.91 -10.11 19.45
C ILE A 185 -0.84 -11.16 18.35
N ILE A 186 -1.37 -12.36 18.61
CA ILE A 186 -1.52 -13.44 17.62
C ILE A 186 -2.92 -13.37 16.98
N ILE A 187 -2.98 -13.56 15.66
CA ILE A 187 -4.24 -13.47 14.90
C ILE A 187 -4.67 -14.81 14.26
N ASP A 188 -3.90 -15.86 14.49
CA ASP A 188 -4.04 -17.20 13.90
C ASP A 188 -5.11 -18.08 14.57
N ASP A 189 -5.58 -19.13 13.88
CA ASP A 189 -6.57 -20.12 14.36
C ASP A 189 -7.99 -19.58 14.67
N TYR A 190 -8.40 -18.48 14.03
CA TYR A 190 -9.76 -17.97 14.14
C TYR A 190 -10.52 -18.09 12.83
N ALA A 191 -11.81 -18.36 12.94
CA ALA A 191 -12.72 -18.27 11.81
C ALA A 191 -12.80 -16.83 11.28
N ALA A 192 -13.02 -16.70 9.97
CA ALA A 192 -13.31 -15.42 9.35
C ALA A 192 -14.71 -14.93 9.74
N ASP A 193 -14.85 -13.62 9.88
CA ASP A 193 -16.08 -13.00 10.40
C ASP A 193 -17.26 -13.18 9.44
N ASN A 194 -16.99 -13.19 8.13
CA ASN A 194 -18.00 -13.33 7.08
C ASN A 194 -18.13 -14.77 6.53
N ASP A 195 -17.35 -15.74 7.01
CA ASP A 195 -17.52 -17.15 6.67
C ASP A 195 -16.81 -18.07 7.68
N ALA A 196 -17.58 -18.71 8.56
CA ALA A 196 -17.05 -19.57 9.61
C ALA A 196 -16.30 -20.83 9.10
N ARG A 197 -16.43 -21.18 7.81
CA ARG A 197 -15.69 -22.29 7.20
C ARG A 197 -14.23 -21.90 6.93
N LYS A 198 -13.93 -20.61 6.84
CA LYS A 198 -12.59 -20.11 6.49
C LYS A 198 -11.85 -19.82 7.78
N ILE A 199 -10.73 -20.49 7.99
CA ILE A 199 -9.86 -20.25 9.15
C ILE A 199 -8.66 -19.43 8.68
N PHE A 200 -8.35 -18.37 9.42
CA PHE A 200 -7.14 -17.60 9.16
C PHE A 200 -5.92 -18.36 9.69
N LEU A 201 -5.06 -18.79 8.76
CA LEU A 201 -3.80 -19.48 9.05
C LEU A 201 -2.66 -18.68 8.42
N GLY A 202 -1.94 -17.92 9.24
CA GLY A 202 -0.86 -17.02 8.82
C GLY A 202 0.28 -17.75 8.10
N GLY A 203 0.46 -19.02 8.43
CA GLY A 203 1.35 -19.97 7.76
C GLY A 203 1.12 -20.08 6.25
N LEU A 204 -0.13 -19.98 5.79
CA LEU A 204 -0.55 -20.25 4.41
C LEU A 204 -0.70 -18.98 3.56
N VAL A 205 -0.57 -17.80 4.17
CA VAL A 205 -0.73 -16.49 3.52
C VAL A 205 0.53 -15.63 3.63
N ALA A 206 0.60 -14.63 2.77
CA ALA A 206 1.64 -13.61 2.76
C ALA A 206 1.05 -12.23 3.11
N GLN A 207 1.70 -11.51 4.04
CA GLN A 207 1.41 -10.12 4.38
C GLN A 207 2.45 -9.25 3.68
N ARG A 208 2.11 -8.77 2.48
CA ARG A 208 2.98 -7.94 1.64
C ARG A 208 2.53 -6.48 1.49
N PRO A 209 1.22 -6.17 1.46
CA PRO A 209 0.78 -4.78 1.43
C PRO A 209 1.32 -4.00 2.61
N ALA A 210 1.54 -2.70 2.43
CA ALA A 210 1.81 -1.82 3.55
C ALA A 210 0.61 -1.73 4.49
N LEU A 211 0.87 -1.47 5.77
CA LEU A 211 -0.20 -1.29 6.76
C LEU A 211 -0.84 0.09 6.64
N THR A 212 -2.14 0.14 6.93
CA THR A 212 -2.90 1.39 6.97
C THR A 212 -3.43 1.60 8.38
N LEU A 213 -3.03 2.70 9.01
CA LEU A 213 -3.62 3.16 10.27
C LEU A 213 -4.71 4.17 9.94
N LEU A 214 -5.95 3.81 10.28
CA LEU A 214 -7.13 4.65 10.14
C LEU A 214 -7.76 4.82 11.52
N ASN A 215 -7.64 6.02 12.08
CA ASN A 215 -7.97 6.29 13.49
C ASN A 215 -7.20 5.29 14.38
N ASP A 216 -7.89 4.57 15.27
CA ASP A 216 -7.32 3.55 16.15
C ASP A 216 -7.29 2.14 15.52
N VAL A 217 -7.43 2.02 14.20
CA VAL A 217 -7.54 0.71 13.52
C VAL A 217 -6.38 0.49 12.56
N VAL A 218 -5.63 -0.59 12.79
CA VAL A 218 -4.59 -1.07 11.87
C VAL A 218 -5.22 -2.06 10.90
N TYR A 219 -5.21 -1.72 9.62
CA TYR A 219 -5.62 -2.57 8.52
C TYR A 219 -4.43 -3.26 7.86
N ALA A 220 -4.62 -4.51 7.48
CA ALA A 220 -3.65 -5.31 6.73
C ALA A 220 -4.33 -6.20 5.70
N GLY A 221 -3.76 -6.26 4.51
CA GLY A 221 -4.13 -7.21 3.47
C GLY A 221 -3.25 -8.45 3.51
N PHE A 222 -3.85 -9.61 3.31
CA PHE A 222 -3.18 -10.90 3.19
C PHE A 222 -3.56 -11.55 1.86
N GLY A 223 -2.56 -12.10 1.18
CA GLY A 223 -2.72 -12.78 -0.11
C GLY A 223 -2.01 -14.13 -0.16
N GLY A 224 -1.87 -14.67 -1.37
CA GLY A 224 -1.27 -15.97 -1.60
C GLY A 224 0.21 -16.03 -1.21
N LEU A 225 0.58 -17.07 -0.45
CA LEU A 225 1.99 -17.42 -0.27
C LEU A 225 2.45 -18.26 -1.46
N CYS A 226 2.96 -17.57 -2.48
CA CYS A 226 3.37 -18.16 -3.76
C CYS A 226 2.29 -19.07 -4.36
N ASP A 227 1.04 -18.68 -4.09
CA ASP A 227 -0.19 -19.35 -4.48
C ASP A 227 -0.24 -20.86 -4.17
N SER A 228 0.47 -21.31 -3.14
CA SER A 228 0.78 -22.74 -2.96
C SER A 228 -0.17 -23.52 -2.05
N PHE A 229 -1.10 -22.84 -1.36
CA PHE A 229 -1.86 -23.45 -0.27
C PHE A 229 -3.36 -23.18 -0.34
N ASN A 230 -4.07 -23.77 0.63
CA ASN A 230 -5.46 -23.48 0.90
C ASN A 230 -5.55 -22.10 1.58
N TYR A 231 -5.61 -21.06 0.76
CA TYR A 231 -5.75 -19.70 1.22
C TYR A 231 -6.97 -19.03 0.60
N THR A 232 -7.43 -18.00 1.28
CA THR A 232 -8.28 -16.95 0.72
C THR A 232 -7.70 -15.59 1.12
N GLY A 233 -7.84 -14.58 0.26
CA GLY A 233 -7.43 -13.24 0.65
C GLY A 233 -8.19 -12.78 1.88
N THR A 234 -7.50 -12.10 2.79
CA THR A 234 -8.09 -11.62 4.04
C THR A 234 -7.71 -10.17 4.26
N VAL A 235 -8.69 -9.34 4.62
CA VAL A 235 -8.46 -8.03 5.23
C VAL A 235 -8.61 -8.19 6.73
N VAL A 236 -7.55 -7.90 7.47
CA VAL A 236 -7.56 -7.88 8.92
C VAL A 236 -7.64 -6.43 9.39
N ALA A 237 -8.57 -6.14 10.30
CA ALA A 237 -8.73 -4.82 10.90
C ALA A 237 -8.70 -4.95 12.43
N ILE A 238 -7.69 -4.34 13.05
CA ILE A 238 -7.46 -4.44 14.50
C ILE A 238 -7.60 -3.08 15.15
N ASN A 239 -8.59 -2.95 16.03
CA ASN A 239 -8.66 -1.78 16.91
C ASN A 239 -7.57 -1.90 17.97
N ILE A 240 -6.59 -1.00 17.98
CA ILE A 240 -5.40 -1.12 18.83
C ILE A 240 -5.70 -0.87 20.32
N ASN A 241 -6.78 -0.14 20.64
CA ASN A 241 -7.20 0.15 22.00
C ASN A 241 -7.91 -1.05 22.64
N THR A 242 -8.88 -1.63 21.94
CA THR A 242 -9.65 -2.79 22.44
C THR A 242 -8.94 -4.12 22.16
N ARG A 243 -8.05 -4.13 21.15
CA ARG A 243 -7.44 -5.32 20.53
C ARG A 243 -8.48 -6.26 19.93
N TRP A 244 -9.64 -5.72 19.55
CA TRP A 244 -10.63 -6.44 18.74
C TRP A 244 -10.07 -6.69 17.35
N VAL A 245 -10.12 -7.94 16.89
CA VAL A 245 -9.55 -8.38 15.61
C VAL A 245 -10.67 -8.85 14.70
N ASN A 246 -10.87 -8.15 13.58
CA ASN A 246 -11.72 -8.60 12.48
C ASN A 246 -10.87 -9.27 11.39
N ARG A 247 -11.37 -10.34 10.79
CA ARG A 247 -10.79 -11.13 9.70
C ARG A 247 -11.85 -11.33 8.64
N TRP A 248 -11.86 -10.46 7.64
CA TRP A 248 -12.83 -10.51 6.56
C TRP A 248 -12.21 -11.11 5.31
N VAL A 249 -12.80 -12.17 4.77
CA VAL A 249 -12.25 -12.90 3.62
C VAL A 249 -12.91 -12.48 2.31
N THR A 250 -12.12 -12.50 1.23
CA THR A 250 -12.56 -12.12 -0.12
C THR A 250 -13.31 -13.24 -0.86
N GLN A 251 -13.23 -14.47 -0.34
CA GLN A 251 -13.94 -15.66 -0.84
C GLN A 251 -14.77 -16.29 0.28
N ALA A 252 -16.01 -15.84 0.40
CA ALA A 252 -16.97 -16.22 1.43
C ALA A 252 -18.16 -17.00 0.85
N GLY A 253 -19.12 -17.34 1.70
CA GLY A 253 -20.44 -17.83 1.32
C GLY A 253 -20.48 -19.20 0.61
N PRO A 254 -21.65 -19.86 0.53
CA PRO A 254 -21.76 -21.23 0.01
C PRO A 254 -21.20 -21.44 -1.41
N GLY A 255 -21.14 -20.38 -2.21
CA GLY A 255 -20.60 -20.40 -3.58
C GLY A 255 -19.07 -20.42 -3.69
N SER A 256 -18.33 -20.05 -2.64
CA SER A 256 -16.86 -20.09 -2.67
C SER A 256 -16.32 -21.51 -2.56
N SER A 257 -15.16 -21.74 -3.19
CA SER A 257 -14.41 -22.98 -3.06
C SER A 257 -13.91 -23.16 -1.63
N TYR A 258 -14.01 -24.37 -1.09
CA TYR A 258 -13.58 -24.72 0.25
C TYR A 258 -13.01 -26.14 0.26
N SER A 259 -11.98 -26.36 1.06
CA SER A 259 -11.35 -27.66 1.31
C SER A 259 -10.86 -27.70 2.75
N GLU A 260 -10.86 -28.90 3.35
CA GLU A 260 -10.22 -29.16 4.65
C GLU A 260 -8.76 -29.60 4.48
N ASP A 261 -8.32 -29.88 3.25
CA ASP A 261 -6.91 -30.08 2.95
C ASP A 261 -6.21 -28.72 2.86
N TRP A 262 -5.48 -28.38 3.92
CA TRP A 262 -4.74 -27.12 4.03
C TRP A 262 -3.56 -27.01 3.05
N THR A 263 -3.12 -28.13 2.51
CA THR A 263 -2.02 -28.19 1.53
C THR A 263 -2.51 -28.05 0.09
N LEU A 264 -3.82 -28.13 -0.13
CA LEU A 264 -4.41 -28.01 -1.47
C LEU A 264 -4.24 -26.60 -2.01
N ARG A 265 -3.52 -26.47 -3.14
CA ARG A 265 -3.38 -25.22 -3.88
C ARG A 265 -4.75 -24.59 -4.16
N HIS A 266 -4.96 -23.36 -3.70
CA HIS A 266 -6.21 -22.61 -3.86
C HIS A 266 -7.45 -23.25 -3.22
N GLY A 267 -7.28 -24.16 -2.26
CA GLY A 267 -8.40 -24.84 -1.59
C GLY A 267 -9.44 -23.89 -0.97
N GLY A 268 -9.01 -22.68 -0.60
CA GLY A 268 -9.84 -21.63 0.01
C GLY A 268 -10.50 -20.69 -1.01
N GLY A 269 -10.22 -20.86 -2.30
CA GLY A 269 -10.74 -20.02 -3.38
C GLY A 269 -9.80 -18.90 -3.83
N ALA A 270 -8.57 -18.82 -3.32
CA ALA A 270 -7.60 -17.78 -3.69
C ALA A 270 -8.15 -16.36 -3.43
N GLY A 271 -7.98 -15.41 -4.37
CA GLY A 271 -8.50 -14.07 -4.23
C GLY A 271 -7.68 -13.21 -3.27
N GLY A 272 -6.36 -13.18 -3.43
CA GLY A 272 -5.44 -12.53 -2.50
C GLY A 272 -5.53 -10.99 -2.51
N VAL A 273 -5.24 -10.37 -1.37
CA VAL A 273 -4.96 -8.93 -1.29
C VAL A 273 -3.45 -8.74 -1.37
N ALA A 274 -2.88 -8.88 -2.58
CA ALA A 274 -1.43 -8.86 -2.80
C ALA A 274 -0.82 -7.44 -2.90
N GLN A 275 -1.49 -6.54 -3.62
CA GLN A 275 -1.18 -5.11 -3.80
C GLN A 275 0.33 -4.75 -3.76
N TYR A 276 1.09 -5.18 -4.76
CA TYR A 276 2.55 -5.09 -4.71
C TYR A 276 3.06 -3.66 -4.53
N GLY A 277 3.76 -3.41 -3.43
CA GLY A 277 4.29 -2.09 -3.13
C GLY A 277 3.22 -1.03 -2.86
N MET A 278 2.03 -1.45 -2.43
CA MET A 278 0.95 -0.54 -2.07
C MET A 278 0.41 -0.92 -0.69
N GLY A 279 -0.08 0.06 0.04
CA GLY A 279 -0.95 -0.16 1.20
C GLY A 279 -2.42 -0.32 0.78
N ILE A 280 -3.29 -0.46 1.77
CA ILE A 280 -4.73 -0.35 1.57
C ILE A 280 -5.09 1.13 1.54
N ALA A 281 -5.71 1.61 0.45
CA ALA A 281 -6.11 3.01 0.33
C ALA A 281 -7.31 3.31 1.25
N THR A 282 -7.42 4.54 1.75
CA THR A 282 -8.54 4.99 2.57
C THR A 282 -8.92 6.44 2.29
N ASP A 283 -10.21 6.72 2.40
CA ASP A 283 -10.78 8.06 2.30
C ASP A 283 -11.00 8.72 3.67
N GLY A 284 -10.51 8.08 4.73
CA GLY A 284 -10.73 8.49 6.12
C GLY A 284 -11.96 7.85 6.77
N GLN A 285 -12.75 7.06 6.04
CA GLN A 285 -13.90 6.32 6.57
C GLN A 285 -13.85 4.85 6.16
N ASP A 286 -13.70 4.62 4.87
CA ASP A 286 -13.70 3.29 4.26
C ASP A 286 -12.31 2.93 3.75
N VAL A 287 -12.12 1.66 3.42
CA VAL A 287 -10.88 1.16 2.84
C VAL A 287 -11.12 0.48 1.49
N TYR A 288 -10.16 0.69 0.58
CA TYR A 288 -10.22 0.30 -0.82
C TYR A 288 -8.98 -0.50 -1.20
N PHE A 289 -9.19 -1.60 -1.91
CA PHE A 289 -8.10 -2.50 -2.31
C PHE A 289 -8.48 -3.31 -3.55
N SER A 290 -7.46 -3.84 -4.22
CA SER A 290 -7.63 -4.80 -5.30
C SER A 290 -7.45 -6.23 -4.80
N VAL A 291 -8.21 -7.13 -5.41
CA VAL A 291 -8.21 -8.57 -5.14
C VAL A 291 -7.75 -9.28 -6.41
N ASP A 292 -6.68 -10.06 -6.31
CA ASP A 292 -6.19 -10.88 -7.42
C ASP A 292 -7.08 -12.13 -7.64
N SER A 293 -6.73 -13.00 -8.59
CA SER A 293 -7.42 -14.28 -8.81
C SER A 293 -6.59 -15.50 -8.35
N GLY A 294 -5.34 -15.31 -7.92
CA GLY A 294 -4.37 -16.39 -7.74
C GLY A 294 -4.08 -17.19 -9.02
N GLY A 295 -4.34 -16.61 -10.21
CA GLY A 295 -4.19 -17.27 -11.51
C GLY A 295 -5.21 -18.39 -11.76
N VAL A 296 -6.30 -18.44 -10.98
CA VAL A 296 -7.38 -19.40 -11.14
C VAL A 296 -8.74 -18.70 -11.19
N GLY A 297 -9.60 -19.18 -12.07
CA GLY A 297 -10.97 -18.70 -12.15
C GLY A 297 -11.77 -19.24 -10.98
N THR A 298 -11.84 -18.49 -9.88
CA THR A 298 -12.54 -18.96 -8.66
C THR A 298 -13.99 -18.50 -8.60
N ASP A 299 -14.38 -17.56 -9.48
CA ASP A 299 -15.76 -17.15 -9.60
C ASP A 299 -16.61 -18.15 -10.40
N LYS A 300 -17.28 -19.04 -9.67
CA LYS A 300 -18.26 -19.98 -10.23
C LYS A 300 -19.56 -19.30 -10.67
N ASN A 301 -19.80 -18.05 -10.23
CA ASN A 301 -21.04 -17.28 -10.34
C ASN A 301 -20.98 -16.13 -11.36
N ALA A 302 -19.91 -15.99 -12.15
CA ALA A 302 -19.89 -15.12 -13.33
C ALA A 302 -20.89 -15.64 -14.39
N THR A 303 -22.19 -15.42 -14.15
CA THR A 303 -23.31 -15.84 -15.00
C THR A 303 -23.43 -15.00 -16.28
N GLY A 304 -22.49 -14.08 -16.50
CA GLY A 304 -22.52 -13.11 -17.58
C GLY A 304 -23.56 -12.00 -17.42
N ALA A 305 -24.42 -12.09 -16.39
CA ALA A 305 -25.42 -11.08 -16.07
C ALA A 305 -24.76 -9.84 -15.44
N PRO A 306 -25.26 -8.63 -15.72
CA PRO A 306 -24.85 -7.42 -15.01
C PRO A 306 -25.15 -7.49 -13.51
N VAL A 307 -24.21 -7.00 -12.70
CA VAL A 307 -24.34 -6.88 -11.25
C VAL A 307 -23.96 -5.46 -10.83
N ALA A 308 -24.86 -4.77 -10.13
CA ALA A 308 -24.61 -3.43 -9.63
C ALA A 308 -23.59 -3.45 -8.48
N GLY A 309 -22.72 -2.44 -8.40
CA GLY A 309 -21.60 -2.39 -7.45
C GLY A 309 -22.02 -2.57 -5.98
N HIS A 310 -23.08 -1.90 -5.54
CA HIS A 310 -23.58 -2.04 -4.15
C HIS A 310 -24.30 -3.37 -3.86
N THR A 311 -24.31 -4.31 -4.80
CA THR A 311 -24.88 -5.64 -4.56
C THR A 311 -23.83 -6.51 -3.87
N HIS A 312 -24.11 -6.94 -2.64
CA HIS A 312 -23.22 -7.81 -1.87
C HIS A 312 -22.68 -8.98 -2.70
N GLN A 313 -21.36 -9.13 -2.72
CA GLN A 313 -20.66 -10.23 -3.38
C GLN A 313 -19.84 -11.02 -2.36
N ASP A 314 -19.99 -12.34 -2.39
CA ASP A 314 -19.19 -13.25 -1.58
C ASP A 314 -17.86 -13.64 -2.24
N VAL A 315 -17.78 -13.57 -3.57
CA VAL A 315 -16.62 -13.99 -4.37
C VAL A 315 -16.09 -12.79 -5.12
N LEU A 316 -14.93 -12.29 -4.70
CA LEU A 316 -14.39 -10.99 -5.10
C LEU A 316 -13.09 -11.06 -5.90
N SER A 317 -12.75 -12.22 -6.46
CA SER A 317 -11.56 -12.35 -7.32
C SER A 317 -11.60 -11.37 -8.50
N ASP A 318 -10.45 -10.89 -8.93
CA ASP A 318 -10.27 -9.88 -10.00
C ASP A 318 -11.14 -8.64 -9.81
N SER A 319 -11.24 -8.14 -8.58
CA SER A 319 -12.11 -7.00 -8.26
C SER A 319 -11.38 -5.89 -7.51
N ALA A 320 -11.74 -4.65 -7.78
CA ALA A 320 -11.50 -3.55 -6.86
C ALA A 320 -12.67 -3.52 -5.85
N VAL A 321 -12.38 -3.39 -4.57
CA VAL A 321 -13.36 -3.58 -3.50
C VAL A 321 -13.29 -2.42 -2.51
N ARG A 322 -14.46 -1.97 -2.06
CA ARG A 322 -14.66 -1.05 -0.95
C ARG A 322 -15.30 -1.79 0.21
N VAL A 323 -14.70 -1.69 1.39
CA VAL A 323 -15.28 -2.19 2.65
C VAL A 323 -15.21 -1.10 3.72
N LYS A 324 -16.06 -1.24 4.73
CA LYS A 324 -16.07 -0.34 5.90
C LYS A 324 -16.09 -1.14 7.19
N LEU A 325 -15.53 -0.59 8.26
CA LEU A 325 -15.65 -1.17 9.58
C LEU A 325 -16.89 -0.60 10.29
N THR A 326 -17.73 -1.48 10.82
CA THR A 326 -18.87 -1.14 11.69
C THR A 326 -18.73 -1.84 13.04
N ASP A 327 -19.69 -1.64 13.94
CA ASP A 327 -19.76 -2.37 15.22
C ASP A 327 -19.92 -3.89 15.01
N ASP A 328 -20.44 -4.32 13.85
CA ASP A 328 -20.59 -5.73 13.46
C ASP A 328 -19.35 -6.28 12.73
N GLY A 329 -18.25 -5.52 12.69
CA GLY A 329 -17.02 -5.88 11.99
C GLY A 329 -16.93 -5.30 10.58
N VAL A 330 -16.06 -5.87 9.75
CA VAL A 330 -15.82 -5.36 8.38
C VAL A 330 -16.97 -5.79 7.46
N GLN A 331 -17.55 -4.82 6.75
CA GLN A 331 -18.71 -4.99 5.89
C GLN A 331 -18.40 -4.61 4.44
N PHE A 332 -18.92 -5.39 3.50
CA PHE A 332 -18.89 -5.06 2.08
C PHE A 332 -19.67 -3.76 1.80
N VAL A 333 -19.16 -2.94 0.87
CA VAL A 333 -19.84 -1.71 0.44
C VAL A 333 -20.03 -1.66 -1.07
N ASP A 334 -18.97 -1.90 -1.83
CA ASP A 334 -18.99 -1.75 -3.28
C ASP A 334 -17.88 -2.58 -3.95
N PHE A 335 -18.04 -2.86 -5.23
CA PHE A 335 -17.00 -3.48 -6.05
C PHE A 335 -17.04 -3.03 -7.50
N PHE A 336 -15.90 -3.22 -8.15
CA PHE A 336 -15.78 -3.25 -9.60
C PHE A 336 -15.10 -4.53 -10.03
N ARG A 337 -15.56 -5.11 -11.14
CA ARG A 337 -14.89 -6.20 -11.83
C ARG A 337 -14.87 -5.93 -13.34
N PRO A 338 -13.72 -6.09 -14.01
CA PRO A 338 -13.64 -6.04 -15.47
C PRO A 338 -14.66 -6.98 -16.15
N TYR A 339 -15.38 -6.49 -17.14
CA TYR A 339 -16.44 -7.21 -17.85
C TYR A 339 -15.92 -8.45 -18.61
N ASP A 340 -14.63 -8.40 -18.97
CA ASP A 340 -13.86 -9.43 -19.65
C ASP A 340 -13.04 -10.29 -18.70
N ALA A 341 -13.16 -10.08 -17.38
CA ALA A 341 -12.67 -11.02 -16.38
C ALA A 341 -13.23 -12.42 -16.71
N LYS A 342 -12.32 -13.35 -16.99
CA LYS A 342 -12.65 -14.67 -17.50
C LYS A 342 -12.93 -15.60 -16.33
N ARG A 343 -13.98 -16.40 -16.49
CA ARG A 343 -14.33 -17.49 -15.57
C ARG A 343 -13.21 -18.51 -15.32
N ASN A 344 -12.16 -18.56 -16.16
CA ASN A 344 -11.07 -19.55 -16.10
C ASN A 344 -9.72 -18.98 -15.64
N GLY A 345 -9.69 -17.85 -14.92
CA GLY A 345 -8.47 -17.31 -14.33
C GLY A 345 -7.92 -16.15 -15.13
N SER A 346 -8.74 -15.12 -15.29
CA SER A 346 -8.20 -13.83 -15.71
C SER A 346 -7.16 -13.32 -14.71
N GLN A 347 -6.28 -12.50 -15.24
CA GLN A 347 -5.18 -11.88 -14.50
C GLN A 347 -5.39 -10.36 -14.45
N GLU A 348 -6.65 -9.91 -14.49
CA GLU A 348 -6.97 -8.54 -14.93
C GLU A 348 -6.44 -7.50 -13.94
N LEU A 349 -6.70 -7.67 -12.63
CA LEU A 349 -6.25 -6.77 -11.55
C LEU A 349 -5.05 -7.33 -10.76
N GLU A 350 -4.40 -8.37 -11.29
CA GLU A 350 -3.34 -9.10 -10.59
C GLU A 350 -2.24 -8.21 -10.02
N SER A 351 -2.04 -8.33 -8.71
CA SER A 351 -0.99 -7.62 -7.98
C SER A 351 -1.02 -6.09 -8.10
N GLY A 352 -2.07 -5.53 -8.71
CA GLY A 352 -2.37 -4.11 -8.71
C GLY A 352 -2.85 -3.64 -7.35
N GLY A 353 -2.70 -2.36 -7.09
CA GLY A 353 -3.26 -1.67 -5.94
C GLY A 353 -4.47 -0.82 -6.35
N PHE A 354 -5.05 -0.17 -5.35
CA PHE A 354 -6.05 0.87 -5.53
C PHE A 354 -5.47 2.21 -5.07
N SER A 355 -5.67 3.27 -5.85
CA SER A 355 -5.23 4.63 -5.53
C SER A 355 -6.43 5.57 -5.57
N MET A 356 -6.52 6.47 -4.61
CA MET A 356 -7.51 7.54 -4.54
C MET A 356 -6.85 8.86 -4.86
N LEU A 357 -7.39 9.62 -5.80
CA LEU A 357 -6.80 10.89 -6.20
C LEU A 357 -7.29 12.03 -5.32
N ASP A 358 -6.47 13.09 -5.18
CA ASP A 358 -6.81 14.28 -4.38
C ASP A 358 -8.12 14.92 -4.88
N PRO A 359 -9.21 14.89 -4.10
CA PRO A 359 -10.53 15.36 -4.54
C PRO A 359 -10.62 16.88 -4.65
N THR A 360 -9.61 17.62 -4.19
CA THR A 360 -9.57 19.09 -4.38
C THR A 360 -9.26 19.47 -5.83
N VAL A 361 -8.59 18.57 -6.57
CA VAL A 361 -8.18 18.79 -7.97
C VAL A 361 -8.82 17.77 -8.90
N PHE A 362 -8.68 16.48 -8.60
CA PHE A 362 -9.12 15.38 -9.45
C PHE A 362 -10.60 15.08 -9.24
N ARG A 363 -11.45 15.93 -9.80
CA ARG A 363 -12.91 15.83 -9.73
C ARG A 363 -13.57 16.40 -10.99
N THR A 364 -14.83 16.03 -11.20
CA THR A 364 -15.70 16.65 -12.20
C THR A 364 -16.86 17.37 -11.52
N ASP A 365 -17.67 18.08 -12.31
CA ASP A 365 -18.91 18.68 -11.82
C ASP A 365 -19.90 17.65 -11.21
N THR A 366 -19.79 16.37 -11.58
CA THR A 366 -20.71 15.31 -11.13
C THR A 366 -20.06 14.21 -10.29
N VAL A 367 -18.73 14.11 -10.27
CA VAL A 367 -17.98 13.09 -9.53
C VAL A 367 -17.00 13.78 -8.59
N ALA A 368 -17.23 13.65 -7.29
CA ALA A 368 -16.47 14.37 -6.26
C ALA A 368 -15.12 13.71 -5.91
N LYS A 369 -15.03 12.38 -6.05
CA LYS A 369 -13.84 11.61 -5.68
C LYS A 369 -13.54 10.56 -6.75
N LEU A 370 -12.32 10.57 -7.25
CA LEU A 370 -11.85 9.63 -8.27
C LEU A 370 -10.95 8.56 -7.66
N GLY A 371 -11.19 7.31 -8.07
CA GLY A 371 -10.35 6.15 -7.76
C GLY A 371 -9.64 5.61 -9.00
N VAL A 372 -8.55 4.90 -8.80
CA VAL A 372 -7.80 4.24 -9.85
C VAL A 372 -7.50 2.81 -9.44
N SER A 373 -7.89 1.86 -10.27
CA SER A 373 -7.38 0.48 -10.21
C SER A 373 -6.58 0.16 -11.46
N ILE A 374 -5.57 -0.68 -11.31
CA ILE A 374 -4.65 -1.07 -12.36
C ILE A 374 -4.40 -2.56 -12.28
N GLY A 375 -4.02 -3.19 -13.40
CA GLY A 375 -3.58 -4.57 -13.32
C GLY A 375 -2.82 -5.12 -14.51
N GLY A 376 -2.66 -6.44 -14.49
CA GLY A 376 -1.79 -7.19 -15.40
C GLY A 376 -2.24 -7.19 -16.86
N ASN A 377 -3.50 -6.84 -17.12
CA ASN A 377 -4.11 -6.82 -18.46
C ASN A 377 -3.78 -5.58 -19.32
N ALA A 378 -2.80 -4.77 -18.90
CA ALA A 378 -2.44 -3.53 -19.56
C ALA A 378 -3.62 -2.52 -19.64
N LYS A 379 -4.52 -2.54 -18.66
CA LYS A 379 -5.57 -1.53 -18.50
C LYS A 379 -5.46 -0.85 -17.14
N LEU A 380 -5.90 0.40 -17.13
CA LEU A 380 -6.11 1.21 -15.94
C LEU A 380 -7.55 1.71 -15.97
N TYR A 381 -8.23 1.63 -14.83
CA TYR A 381 -9.64 1.94 -14.68
C TYR A 381 -9.81 3.15 -13.76
N ILE A 382 -10.56 4.15 -14.20
CA ILE A 382 -10.91 5.34 -13.41
C ILE A 382 -12.32 5.16 -12.84
N HIS A 383 -12.43 5.16 -11.52
CA HIS A 383 -13.67 4.91 -10.79
C HIS A 383 -14.26 6.20 -10.23
N ASP A 384 -15.59 6.24 -10.15
CA ASP A 384 -16.29 7.07 -9.16
C ASP A 384 -16.23 6.33 -7.81
N LEU A 385 -15.76 6.97 -6.75
CA LEU A 385 -15.67 6.29 -5.45
C LEU A 385 -17.01 6.11 -4.74
N ASP A 386 -18.06 6.80 -5.19
CA ASP A 386 -19.42 6.58 -4.73
C ASP A 386 -20.10 5.41 -5.46
N ASN A 387 -19.58 5.00 -6.63
CA ASN A 387 -20.01 3.80 -7.38
C ASN A 387 -18.84 3.25 -8.22
N LEU A 388 -18.19 2.20 -7.73
CA LEU A 388 -16.99 1.65 -8.35
C LEU A 388 -17.23 1.10 -9.77
N GLY A 389 -18.48 0.74 -10.11
CA GLY A 389 -18.89 0.36 -11.46
C GLY A 389 -19.43 -1.07 -11.60
N GLY A 390 -19.41 -1.88 -10.53
CA GLY A 390 -19.96 -3.24 -10.53
C GLY A 390 -19.35 -4.16 -11.58
N TYR A 391 -20.17 -5.07 -12.11
CA TYR A 391 -19.83 -5.96 -13.22
C TYR A 391 -20.81 -5.74 -14.38
N ARG A 392 -20.28 -5.49 -15.58
CA ARG A 392 -21.06 -5.31 -16.82
C ARG A 392 -22.14 -4.21 -16.76
N GLN A 393 -21.91 -3.14 -16.00
CA GLN A 393 -22.87 -2.03 -15.84
C GLN A 393 -22.81 -0.98 -16.96
N GLY A 394 -21.78 -1.03 -17.82
CA GLY A 394 -21.62 -0.13 -18.94
C GLY A 394 -22.49 -0.49 -20.16
N ALA A 395 -22.42 0.35 -21.19
CA ALA A 395 -23.17 0.15 -22.43
C ALA A 395 -22.89 -1.23 -23.04
N ASN A 396 -23.94 -1.94 -23.44
CA ASN A 396 -23.86 -3.30 -24.00
C ASN A 396 -23.17 -4.33 -23.08
N GLY A 397 -23.17 -4.09 -21.76
CA GLY A 397 -22.53 -4.98 -20.78
C GLY A 397 -21.01 -4.80 -20.67
N SER A 398 -20.47 -3.64 -21.06
CA SER A 398 -19.08 -3.27 -20.81
C SER A 398 -18.83 -2.86 -19.34
N ASP A 399 -17.61 -2.43 -19.02
CA ASP A 399 -17.30 -1.84 -17.72
C ASP A 399 -18.09 -0.56 -17.46
N GLY A 400 -18.58 -0.41 -16.22
CA GLY A 400 -19.30 0.78 -15.74
C GLY A 400 -18.40 1.84 -15.10
N VAL A 401 -17.12 1.89 -15.48
CA VAL A 401 -16.14 2.87 -14.97
C VAL A 401 -16.17 4.17 -15.77
N LEU A 402 -15.60 5.24 -15.24
CA LEU A 402 -15.59 6.57 -15.88
C LEU A 402 -14.67 6.61 -17.11
N GLN A 403 -13.54 5.89 -17.05
CA GLN A 403 -12.61 5.79 -18.16
C GLN A 403 -11.78 4.51 -18.04
N ILE A 404 -11.45 3.90 -19.19
CA ILE A 404 -10.44 2.86 -19.31
C ILE A 404 -9.28 3.44 -20.12
N ILE A 405 -8.05 3.30 -19.61
CA ILE A 405 -6.83 3.67 -20.32
C ILE A 405 -6.08 2.39 -20.68
N THR A 406 -5.84 2.17 -21.97
CA THR A 406 -4.96 1.11 -22.44
C THR A 406 -3.50 1.54 -22.26
N LEU A 407 -2.73 0.69 -21.59
CA LEU A 407 -1.34 0.89 -21.27
C LEU A 407 -0.42 0.18 -22.29
N ASP A 408 0.85 0.57 -22.33
CA ASP A 408 1.85 -0.07 -23.22
C ASP A 408 2.18 -1.53 -22.80
N GLY A 409 1.80 -1.93 -21.59
CA GLY A 409 2.03 -3.26 -21.04
C GLY A 409 1.32 -3.43 -19.70
N GLY A 410 1.34 -4.66 -19.16
CA GLY A 410 0.79 -4.95 -17.84
C GLY A 410 1.48 -4.16 -16.75
N ALA A 411 0.75 -3.83 -15.69
CA ALA A 411 1.29 -3.10 -14.55
C ALA A 411 0.94 -3.81 -13.24
N SER A 412 1.69 -3.48 -12.21
CA SER A 412 1.56 -4.02 -10.84
C SER A 412 1.87 -2.90 -9.87
N GLY A 413 1.36 -2.98 -8.65
CA GLY A 413 1.35 -1.84 -7.74
C GLY A 413 0.33 -0.80 -8.17
N GLY A 414 0.63 0.49 -8.00
CA GLY A 414 -0.35 1.57 -8.21
C GLY A 414 0.15 2.68 -9.13
N VAL A 415 -0.48 3.83 -9.00
CA VAL A 415 -0.11 5.05 -9.72
C VAL A 415 0.56 6.05 -8.78
N GLY A 416 1.23 7.03 -9.38
CA GLY A 416 1.53 8.31 -8.73
C GLY A 416 0.56 9.38 -9.24
N SER A 417 0.37 10.45 -8.49
CA SER A 417 -0.39 11.62 -8.92
C SER A 417 0.31 12.91 -8.52
N TYR A 418 -0.05 14.00 -9.20
CA TYR A 418 0.45 15.33 -8.92
C TYR A 418 -0.70 16.32 -9.09
N PRO A 419 -1.23 16.92 -8.00
CA PRO A 419 -2.41 17.77 -8.07
C PRO A 419 -2.13 19.20 -8.56
N LEU A 420 -0.87 19.62 -8.62
CA LEU A 420 -0.54 20.97 -9.11
C LEU A 420 -0.53 21.00 -10.64
N GLU A 421 -0.41 22.21 -11.21
CA GLU A 421 -0.41 22.45 -12.67
C GLU A 421 -1.59 21.81 -13.44
N GLY A 422 -2.75 21.66 -12.81
CA GLY A 422 -3.95 21.12 -13.46
C GLY A 422 -4.15 19.62 -13.28
N GLY A 423 -3.17 18.90 -12.76
CA GLY A 423 -3.30 17.50 -12.39
C GLY A 423 -2.66 16.53 -13.38
N TYR A 424 -1.79 15.65 -12.88
CA TYR A 424 -1.19 14.56 -13.64
C TYR A 424 -1.25 13.23 -12.89
N MET A 425 -1.33 12.13 -13.63
CA MET A 425 -1.21 10.77 -13.12
C MET A 425 -0.05 10.05 -13.81
N TYR A 426 0.74 9.28 -13.06
CA TYR A 426 1.93 8.58 -13.55
C TYR A 426 1.80 7.08 -13.38
N VAL A 427 2.17 6.35 -14.44
CA VAL A 427 2.07 4.89 -14.48
C VAL A 427 3.35 4.33 -15.07
N THR A 428 3.81 3.22 -14.53
CA THR A 428 4.93 2.45 -15.08
C THR A 428 4.44 1.05 -15.45
N THR A 429 4.86 0.54 -16.59
CA THR A 429 4.37 -0.73 -17.16
C THR A 429 5.52 -1.67 -17.51
N ALA A 430 5.22 -2.97 -17.60
CA ALA A 430 6.14 -4.01 -18.07
C ALA A 430 6.78 -3.63 -19.41
N ASN A 431 8.10 -3.43 -19.41
CA ASN A 431 8.91 -3.06 -20.57
C ASN A 431 8.51 -1.74 -21.24
N GLY A 432 7.74 -0.88 -20.55
CA GLY A 432 7.32 0.42 -21.04
C GLY A 432 8.00 1.58 -20.31
N PRO A 433 7.90 2.80 -20.84
CA PRO A 433 8.40 3.98 -20.14
C PRO A 433 7.49 4.37 -18.96
N LEU A 434 7.97 5.27 -18.10
CA LEU A 434 7.10 6.04 -17.22
C LEU A 434 6.21 6.92 -18.11
N ALA A 435 4.89 6.80 -17.96
CA ALA A 435 3.91 7.58 -18.70
C ALA A 435 3.20 8.57 -17.78
N ALA A 436 3.05 9.81 -18.24
CA ALA A 436 2.26 10.84 -17.59
C ALA A 436 0.95 11.08 -18.36
N TYR A 437 -0.16 11.11 -17.63
CA TYR A 437 -1.47 11.40 -18.15
C TYR A 437 -1.99 12.69 -17.51
N GLU A 438 -2.34 13.68 -18.33
CA GLU A 438 -2.88 14.97 -17.90
C GLU A 438 -4.37 14.85 -17.61
N PHE A 439 -4.79 15.42 -16.49
CA PHE A 439 -6.18 15.49 -16.09
C PHE A 439 -6.91 16.61 -16.86
N THR A 440 -8.07 16.29 -17.40
CA THR A 440 -8.98 17.25 -18.04
C THR A 440 -10.26 17.32 -17.24
N PRO A 441 -10.45 18.36 -16.39
CA PRO A 441 -11.69 18.56 -15.66
C PRO A 441 -12.89 18.56 -16.61
N ASN A 442 -14.00 17.97 -16.17
CA ASN A 442 -15.29 17.98 -16.87
C ASN A 442 -15.33 17.29 -18.24
N SER A 443 -14.27 16.57 -18.62
CA SER A 443 -14.33 15.58 -19.70
C SER A 443 -15.18 14.39 -19.26
N THR A 444 -16.13 13.94 -20.08
CA THR A 444 -16.99 12.79 -19.75
C THR A 444 -16.50 11.46 -20.32
N THR A 445 -15.47 11.47 -21.17
CA THR A 445 -14.95 10.27 -21.85
C THR A 445 -13.43 10.14 -21.81
N SER A 446 -12.72 11.24 -21.53
CA SER A 446 -11.25 11.29 -21.51
C SER A 446 -10.78 12.16 -20.35
N LEU A 447 -11.03 11.72 -19.11
CA LEU A 447 -10.59 12.41 -17.89
C LEU A 447 -9.07 12.54 -17.84
N PHE A 448 -8.36 11.53 -18.34
CA PHE A 448 -6.91 11.47 -18.41
C PHE A 448 -6.46 11.20 -19.84
N THR A 449 -5.55 12.02 -20.36
CA THR A 449 -4.97 11.86 -21.71
C THR A 449 -3.45 11.81 -21.65
N LEU A 450 -2.81 11.02 -22.51
CA LEU A 450 -1.36 10.87 -22.49
C LEU A 450 -0.68 12.22 -22.79
N ALA A 451 0.07 12.75 -21.82
CA ALA A 451 0.75 14.03 -21.92
C ALA A 451 2.25 13.88 -22.21
N GLY A 452 2.86 12.76 -21.81
CA GLY A 452 4.23 12.46 -22.18
C GLY A 452 4.77 11.16 -21.59
N LYS A 453 5.97 10.78 -22.04
CA LYS A 453 6.66 9.55 -21.62
C LYS A 453 8.13 9.83 -21.30
N SER A 454 8.74 9.04 -20.41
CA SER A 454 10.19 9.01 -20.25
C SER A 454 10.86 8.37 -21.47
N SER A 455 12.12 8.73 -21.73
CA SER A 455 12.92 8.09 -22.79
C SER A 455 13.37 6.68 -22.41
N ALA A 456 13.62 6.45 -21.12
CA ALA A 456 14.04 5.17 -20.62
C ALA A 456 12.86 4.21 -20.43
N LEU A 457 13.10 2.94 -20.77
CA LEU A 457 12.19 1.85 -20.49
C LEU A 457 12.42 1.32 -19.08
N SER A 458 11.32 0.94 -18.44
CA SER A 458 11.28 0.31 -17.14
C SER A 458 11.28 -1.20 -17.30
N PRO A 459 12.19 -1.95 -16.64
CA PRO A 459 12.15 -3.40 -16.62
C PRO A 459 11.04 -3.89 -15.68
N HIS A 460 9.86 -3.27 -15.65
CA HIS A 460 8.85 -3.39 -14.57
C HIS A 460 8.48 -4.82 -14.16
N SER A 461 8.69 -5.83 -15.02
CA SER A 461 8.65 -7.27 -14.67
C SER A 461 9.62 -7.66 -13.53
N ASP A 462 10.69 -6.92 -13.35
CA ASP A 462 11.68 -7.07 -12.28
C ASP A 462 11.25 -6.37 -10.99
N GLY A 463 10.06 -5.77 -10.94
CA GLY A 463 9.47 -5.13 -9.77
C GLY A 463 9.87 -3.68 -9.63
N VAL A 464 9.51 -2.85 -10.60
CA VAL A 464 9.75 -1.40 -10.51
C VAL A 464 8.82 -0.78 -9.47
N GLY A 465 9.30 0.27 -8.82
CA GLY A 465 8.59 0.98 -7.76
C GLY A 465 7.37 1.74 -8.26
N ILE A 466 6.54 2.16 -7.32
CA ILE A 466 5.35 2.93 -7.64
C ILE A 466 5.75 4.41 -7.68
N PRO A 467 5.34 5.18 -8.71
CA PRO A 467 5.69 6.58 -8.81
C PRO A 467 5.29 7.35 -7.55
N THR A 468 6.24 8.10 -6.99
CA THR A 468 6.05 8.94 -5.79
C THR A 468 6.35 10.37 -6.18
N VAL A 469 5.56 11.34 -5.74
CA VAL A 469 5.67 12.73 -6.19
C VAL A 469 5.80 13.66 -5.00
N THR A 470 6.81 14.53 -5.06
CA THR A 470 7.02 15.63 -4.12
C THR A 470 6.86 16.97 -4.84
N SER A 471 6.61 18.02 -4.08
CA SER A 471 6.81 19.40 -4.52
C SER A 471 7.61 20.17 -3.47
N LYS A 472 7.87 21.45 -3.72
CA LYS A 472 8.44 22.36 -2.75
C LYS A 472 7.35 23.32 -2.29
N ASN A 473 6.92 23.17 -1.04
CA ASN A 473 5.91 23.99 -0.39
C ASN A 473 4.60 24.13 -1.18
N GLY A 474 4.25 23.13 -2.02
CA GLY A 474 3.07 23.19 -2.88
C GLY A 474 3.18 24.18 -4.04
N GLU A 475 4.38 24.66 -4.38
CA GLU A 475 4.59 25.64 -5.44
C GLU A 475 4.51 24.99 -6.84
N PRO A 476 3.67 25.50 -7.76
CA PRO A 476 3.66 25.03 -9.14
C PRO A 476 5.04 25.15 -9.83
N GLY A 477 5.39 24.19 -10.66
CA GLY A 477 6.68 24.12 -11.36
C GLY A 477 7.80 23.46 -10.54
N THR A 478 7.51 23.02 -9.32
CA THR A 478 8.49 22.36 -8.44
C THR A 478 8.28 20.86 -8.28
N GLY A 479 7.25 20.29 -8.94
CA GLY A 479 6.94 18.88 -8.88
C GLY A 479 8.09 17.99 -9.36
N THR A 480 8.42 16.97 -8.57
CA THR A 480 9.41 15.94 -8.91
C THR A 480 8.77 14.56 -8.77
N VAL A 481 8.80 13.77 -9.84
CA VAL A 481 8.34 12.38 -9.86
C VAL A 481 9.52 11.47 -9.64
N TRP A 482 9.43 10.63 -8.62
CA TRP A 482 10.43 9.68 -8.20
C TRP A 482 10.03 8.26 -8.57
N LEU A 483 11.01 7.47 -9.01
CA LEU A 483 10.82 6.08 -9.38
C LEU A 483 12.00 5.24 -8.89
N THR A 484 11.74 4.12 -8.23
CA THR A 484 12.79 3.15 -7.87
C THR A 484 12.88 2.05 -8.91
N ASP A 485 14.06 1.86 -9.49
CA ASP A 485 14.35 0.89 -10.53
C ASP A 485 15.34 -0.18 -10.00
N PRO A 486 15.02 -1.49 -10.11
CA PRO A 486 15.88 -2.57 -9.63
C PRO A 486 17.28 -2.59 -10.25
N ILE A 487 17.46 -2.00 -11.43
CA ILE A 487 18.71 -1.95 -12.18
C ILE A 487 19.36 -0.57 -12.04
N ARG A 488 18.61 0.50 -12.32
CA ARG A 488 19.15 1.87 -12.40
C ARG A 488 19.23 2.58 -11.04
N GLY A 489 18.53 2.09 -10.02
CA GLY A 489 18.47 2.74 -8.71
C GLY A 489 17.35 3.77 -8.61
N LEU A 490 17.60 4.90 -7.94
CA LEU A 490 16.60 5.96 -7.80
C LEU A 490 16.64 6.89 -9.02
N LEU A 491 15.48 7.13 -9.62
CA LEU A 491 15.28 8.04 -10.74
C LEU A 491 14.38 9.20 -10.32
N ALA A 492 14.58 10.37 -10.93
CA ALA A 492 13.76 11.55 -10.73
C ALA A 492 13.42 12.19 -12.08
N TYR A 493 12.22 12.75 -12.21
CA TYR A 493 11.74 13.43 -13.41
C TYR A 493 11.01 14.72 -13.01
N GLN A 494 11.00 15.72 -13.89
CA GLN A 494 10.09 16.85 -13.76
C GLN A 494 8.65 16.33 -13.87
N ALA A 495 7.76 16.81 -12.98
CA ALA A 495 6.39 16.32 -12.92
C ALA A 495 5.58 16.67 -14.18
N VAL A 496 5.79 17.85 -14.76
CA VAL A 496 5.08 18.29 -15.96
C VAL A 496 5.89 17.92 -17.22
N PRO A 497 5.34 17.13 -18.16
CA PRO A 497 6.01 16.82 -19.41
C PRO A 497 6.27 18.07 -20.27
N VAL A 498 7.40 18.08 -20.98
CA VAL A 498 7.77 19.13 -21.94
C VAL A 498 7.77 18.53 -23.34
N ASN A 499 6.94 19.07 -24.24
CA ASN A 499 6.82 18.59 -25.63
C ASN A 499 6.61 17.06 -25.73
N GLY A 500 5.74 16.49 -24.90
CA GLY A 500 5.46 15.06 -24.90
C GLY A 500 6.48 14.18 -24.16
N SER A 501 7.46 14.78 -23.46
CA SER A 501 8.54 14.04 -22.79
C SER A 501 8.61 14.35 -21.29
N LEU A 502 8.70 13.30 -20.47
CA LEU A 502 9.10 13.43 -19.06
C LEU A 502 10.61 13.64 -18.99
N VAL A 503 11.02 14.80 -18.51
CA VAL A 503 12.43 15.21 -18.46
C VAL A 503 13.09 14.64 -17.21
N GLU A 504 14.10 13.78 -17.38
CA GLU A 504 14.87 13.22 -16.25
C GLU A 504 15.66 14.33 -15.54
N VAL A 505 15.62 14.32 -14.21
CA VAL A 505 16.40 15.18 -13.32
C VAL A 505 17.55 14.33 -12.77
N HIS A 506 18.76 14.57 -13.27
CA HIS A 506 19.94 13.82 -12.82
C HIS A 506 20.28 14.16 -11.37
N ILE A 507 20.08 13.20 -10.46
CA ILE A 507 20.35 13.34 -9.03
C ILE A 507 21.83 13.65 -8.81
N GLY A 508 22.12 14.82 -8.23
CA GLY A 508 23.49 15.33 -8.04
C GLY A 508 24.19 15.84 -9.30
N GLY A 509 23.48 15.90 -10.44
CA GLY A 509 23.94 16.51 -11.69
C GLY A 509 24.53 15.53 -12.70
N VAL A 510 24.64 15.97 -13.96
CA VAL A 510 24.94 15.12 -15.14
C VAL A 510 26.32 14.44 -15.09
N ASN A 511 27.27 14.98 -14.33
CA ASN A 511 28.67 14.52 -14.30
C ASN A 511 29.12 14.02 -12.92
N THR A 512 28.18 13.75 -12.00
CA THR A 512 28.56 13.27 -10.67
C THR A 512 28.68 11.76 -10.63
N THR A 513 29.77 11.27 -10.05
CA THR A 513 29.89 9.88 -9.58
C THR A 513 29.71 9.78 -8.05
N ALA A 514 29.52 10.93 -7.38
CA ALA A 514 29.46 11.01 -5.92
C ALA A 514 28.15 10.46 -5.34
N VAL A 515 27.11 10.27 -6.16
CA VAL A 515 25.86 9.62 -5.80
C VAL A 515 25.80 8.27 -6.51
N THR A 516 25.86 7.17 -5.75
CA THR A 516 25.77 5.82 -6.32
C THR A 516 24.71 5.01 -5.58
N ILE A 517 23.55 4.84 -6.22
CA ILE A 517 22.49 3.93 -5.80
C ILE A 517 22.56 2.68 -6.67
N GLN A 518 22.88 1.53 -6.08
CA GLN A 518 23.08 0.29 -6.82
C GLN A 518 21.76 -0.46 -6.95
N GLY A 519 20.94 -0.11 -7.94
CA GLY A 519 19.58 -0.63 -8.06
C GLY A 519 18.71 -0.24 -6.86
N ALA A 520 17.49 -0.74 -6.79
CA ALA A 520 16.58 -0.47 -5.69
C ALA A 520 15.74 -1.72 -5.35
N GLY A 521 15.16 -1.72 -4.15
CA GLY A 521 14.21 -2.76 -3.74
C GLY A 521 13.03 -2.88 -4.71
N LYS A 522 12.56 -4.12 -4.93
CA LYS A 522 11.42 -4.38 -5.81
C LYS A 522 10.14 -3.76 -5.27
N TYR A 523 9.33 -3.20 -6.15
CA TYR A 523 8.07 -2.54 -5.84
C TYR A 523 8.23 -1.50 -4.73
N SER A 524 9.38 -0.80 -4.65
CA SER A 524 9.67 0.12 -3.56
C SER A 524 9.22 1.57 -3.85
N ARG A 525 9.48 2.47 -2.90
CA ARG A 525 9.33 3.93 -2.99
C ARG A 525 10.50 4.55 -2.22
N PRO A 526 11.03 5.70 -2.64
CA PRO A 526 11.86 6.49 -1.73
C PRO A 526 11.01 7.05 -0.59
N VAL A 527 11.64 7.36 0.53
CA VAL A 527 11.00 8.06 1.66
C VAL A 527 11.74 9.35 1.99
N PHE A 528 11.05 10.29 2.60
CA PHE A 528 11.48 11.69 2.67
C PHE A 528 11.44 12.21 4.10
N GLY A 529 12.32 13.17 4.40
CA GLY A 529 12.36 13.85 5.68
C GLY A 529 13.34 15.01 5.68
N ASP A 530 12.86 16.20 6.03
CA ASP A 530 13.67 17.40 6.26
C ASP A 530 14.69 17.67 5.12
N GLY A 531 14.23 17.77 3.88
CA GLY A 531 15.09 18.02 2.71
C GLY A 531 15.91 16.82 2.24
N ARG A 532 15.74 15.64 2.84
CA ARG A 532 16.48 14.42 2.50
C ARG A 532 15.59 13.36 1.88
N VAL A 533 16.22 12.51 1.08
CA VAL A 533 15.63 11.31 0.50
C VAL A 533 16.39 10.10 1.00
N TYR A 534 15.67 9.09 1.45
CA TYR A 534 16.21 7.82 1.93
C TYR A 534 15.70 6.67 1.07
N ILE A 535 16.60 5.74 0.76
CA ILE A 535 16.28 4.55 -0.03
C ILE A 535 17.12 3.36 0.42
N VAL A 536 16.52 2.18 0.44
CA VAL A 536 17.26 0.92 0.51
C VAL A 536 17.58 0.47 -0.92
N ASP A 537 18.87 0.46 -1.26
CA ASP A 537 19.33 0.08 -2.59
C ASP A 537 19.41 -1.44 -2.78
N GLY A 538 19.62 -1.89 -4.02
CA GLY A 538 19.73 -3.30 -4.37
C GLY A 538 20.94 -4.02 -3.75
N ALA A 539 21.91 -3.27 -3.20
CA ALA A 539 23.03 -3.82 -2.44
C ALA A 539 22.73 -4.00 -0.94
N GLY A 540 21.54 -3.60 -0.48
CA GLY A 540 21.13 -3.70 0.93
C GLY A 540 21.70 -2.58 1.80
N ARG A 541 21.94 -1.41 1.20
CA ARG A 541 22.37 -0.19 1.92
C ARG A 541 21.19 0.75 2.06
N LEU A 542 20.95 1.27 3.26
CA LEU A 542 20.15 2.48 3.44
C LEU A 542 21.02 3.67 3.06
N VAL A 543 20.61 4.43 2.06
CA VAL A 543 21.35 5.58 1.53
C VAL A 543 20.55 6.85 1.77
N ALA A 544 21.20 7.88 2.31
CA ALA A 544 20.63 9.21 2.47
C ALA A 544 21.21 10.19 1.45
N LEU A 545 20.32 10.88 0.74
CA LEU A 545 20.64 11.92 -0.23
C LEU A 545 20.08 13.25 0.25
N GLY A 546 20.80 14.34 -0.02
CA GLY A 546 20.38 15.70 0.31
C GLY A 546 21.46 16.72 -0.06
N THR A 547 21.26 17.98 0.31
CA THR A 547 22.19 19.08 0.01
C THR A 547 23.26 19.32 1.06
#